data_AF-A0A8X6QD18-F1
#
_entry.id   AF-A0A8X6QD18-F1
#
_cell.length_a   1.000
_cell.length_b   1.000
_cell.length_c   1.000
_cell.angle_alpha   90.00
_cell.angle_beta   90.00
_cell.angle_gamma   90.00
#
_symmetry.space_group_name_H-M   'P 1'
#
loop_
_entity.id
_entity.type
_entity.pdbx_description
1 polymer ?
#
loop_
_entity_poly.entity_id
_entity_poly.type
_entity_poly.pdbx_seq_one_letter_code
_entity_poly.pdbx_strand_id
1 'polypeptide(L)' 'NPPWNMVIGSGGSELRLSPITETDVDFNHFTASVRYSNGTLHQTLHFKIRGMPVGKTHY' A
#
# COMPACT_ATOMS: atom_id res chain seq x y z
N ASN A 1 -6.06 -17.64 8.88
CA ASN A 1 -5.00 -17.14 8.01
C ASN A 1 -4.07 -16.25 8.80
N PRO A 2 -2.74 -16.44 8.74
CA PRO A 2 -1.81 -15.46 9.28
C PRO A 2 -2.00 -14.13 8.52
N PRO A 3 -1.81 -12.99 9.19
CA PRO A 3 -2.02 -11.68 8.58
C PRO A 3 -1.04 -11.42 7.44
N TRP A 4 -1.51 -10.73 6.39
CA TRP A 4 -0.63 -10.31 5.29
C TRP A 4 0.21 -9.10 5.72
N ASN A 5 1.35 -8.90 5.06
CA ASN A 5 2.26 -7.78 5.36
C ASN A 5 2.69 -7.10 4.06
N MET A 6 2.81 -5.77 4.07
CA MET A 6 3.28 -5.00 2.94
C MET A 6 4.36 -4.00 3.37
N VAL A 7 5.40 -3.87 2.55
CA VAL A 7 6.44 -2.85 2.69
C VAL A 7 6.57 -2.12 1.36
N ILE A 8 6.45 -0.79 1.38
CA ILE A 8 6.61 0.07 0.21
C ILE A 8 7.71 1.09 0.51
N GLY A 9 8.77 1.10 -0.30
CA GLY A 9 9.88 2.05 -0.18
C GLY A 9 11.23 1.35 -0.14
N SER A 10 12.29 2.15 0.04
CA SER A 10 13.68 1.69 0.14
C SER A 10 14.54 2.75 0.82
N GLY A 11 15.75 2.38 1.24
CA GLY A 11 16.76 3.33 1.74
C GLY A 11 16.34 4.07 3.03
N GLY A 12 15.59 3.43 3.91
CA GLY A 12 15.14 4.01 5.19
C GLY A 12 13.84 4.82 5.10
N SER A 13 13.28 5.01 3.91
CA SER A 13 11.96 5.62 3.69
C SER A 13 10.95 4.54 3.31
N GLU A 14 10.47 3.81 4.31
CA GLU A 14 9.57 2.67 4.13
C GLU A 14 8.24 2.88 4.84
N LEU A 15 7.14 2.65 4.13
CA LEU A 15 5.83 2.44 4.73
C LEU A 15 5.65 0.95 4.98
N ARG A 16 5.37 0.58 6.23
CA ARG A 16 5.11 -0.82 6.64
C ARG A 16 3.68 -0.94 7.12
N LEU A 17 2.94 -1.88 6.54
CA LEU A 17 1.58 -2.22 6.92
C LEU A 17 1.56 -3.65 7.45
N SER A 18 1.27 -3.80 8.74
CA SER A 18 1.22 -5.08 9.45
C SER A 18 0.41 -4.92 10.75
N PRO A 19 -0.54 -5.83 11.06
CA PRO A 19 -1.11 -6.84 10.16
C PRO A 19 -2.04 -6.21 9.11
N ILE A 20 -2.07 -6.77 7.90
CA ILE A 20 -3.13 -6.50 6.91
C ILE A 20 -4.21 -7.57 7.07
N THR A 21 -5.45 -7.12 7.19
CA THR A 21 -6.65 -7.90 7.43
C THR A 21 -7.69 -7.64 6.33
N GLU A 22 -8.80 -8.38 6.36
CA GLU A 22 -9.86 -8.23 5.37
C GLU A 22 -10.53 -6.84 5.41
N THR A 23 -10.53 -6.16 6.56
CA THR A 23 -11.07 -4.80 6.67
C THR A 23 -10.19 -3.75 5.97
N ASP A 24 -8.94 -4.10 5.66
CA ASP A 24 -8.02 -3.22 4.93
C ASP A 24 -8.25 -3.26 3.41
N VAL A 25 -9.00 -4.25 2.94
CA VAL A 25 -9.34 -4.44 1.53
C VAL A 25 -10.47 -3.50 1.13
N ASP A 26 -10.36 -2.87 -0.05
CA ASP A 26 -11.33 -2.00 -0.72
C ASP A 26 -11.66 -0.65 -0.05
N PHE A 27 -11.64 -0.54 1.28
CA PHE A 27 -11.93 0.71 1.99
C PHE A 27 -10.69 1.62 2.14
N ASN A 28 -9.49 1.04 2.28
CA ASN A 28 -8.29 1.81 2.59
C ASN A 28 -7.56 2.26 1.32
N HIS A 29 -7.61 3.57 1.08
CA HIS A 29 -6.76 4.27 0.13
C HIS A 29 -5.68 5.01 0.92
N PHE A 30 -4.41 4.65 0.73
CA PHE A 30 -3.31 5.38 1.37
C PHE A 30 -2.54 6.19 0.33
N THR A 31 -2.10 7.36 0.76
CA THR A 31 -1.40 8.31 -0.10
C THR A 31 -0.02 8.58 0.47
N ALA A 32 1.01 8.38 -0.34
CA ALA A 32 2.36 8.78 -0.02
C ALA A 32 2.69 10.07 -0.78
N SER A 33 3.03 11.13 -0.06
CA SER A 33 3.42 12.41 -0.66
C SER A 33 4.87 12.70 -0.33
N VAL A 34 5.68 12.92 -1.38
CA VAL A 34 7.05 13.41 -1.28
C VAL A 34 7.01 14.92 -1.42
N ARG A 35 7.55 15.62 -0.43
CA ARG A 35 7.70 17.08 -0.44
C ARG A 35 9.17 17.45 -0.42
N TYR A 36 9.51 18.55 -1.09
CA TYR A 36 10.80 19.18 -0.94
C TYR A 36 10.95 19.81 0.46
N SER A 37 12.18 20.15 0.85
CA SER A 37 12.46 20.78 2.15
C SER A 37 11.73 22.12 2.35
N ASN A 38 11.39 22.82 1.26
CA ASN A 38 10.59 24.04 1.29
C ASN A 38 9.06 23.79 1.39
N GLY A 39 8.64 22.53 1.55
CA GLY A 39 7.24 22.14 1.71
C GLY A 39 6.46 21.93 0.41
N THR A 40 7.05 22.30 -0.74
CA THR A 40 6.44 22.10 -2.07
C THR A 40 6.26 20.61 -2.35
N LEU A 41 5.06 20.24 -2.80
CA LEU A 41 4.75 18.87 -3.19
C LEU A 41 5.53 18.51 -4.46
N HIS A 42 6.36 17.46 -4.38
CA HIS A 42 7.10 16.93 -5.51
C HIS A 42 6.30 15.84 -6.24
N GLN A 43 5.84 14.84 -5.49
CA GLN A 43 5.17 13.68 -6.05
C GLN A 43 4.14 13.14 -5.05
N THR A 44 3.01 12.67 -5.56
CA THR A 44 2.03 11.91 -4.78
C THR A 44 1.82 10.55 -5.43
N LEU A 45 1.75 9.50 -4.61
CA LEU A 45 1.43 8.13 -5.00
C LEU A 45 0.19 7.69 -4.23
N HIS A 46 -0.80 7.16 -4.94
CA HIS A 46 -2.03 6.64 -4.36
C HIS A 46 -2.04 5.12 -4.46
N PHE A 47 -2.37 4.47 -3.36
CA PHE A 47 -2.39 3.03 -3.24
C PHE A 47 -3.73 2.56 -2.69
N LYS A 48 -4.12 1.35 -3.07
CA LYS A 48 -5.27 0.63 -2.52
C LYS A 48 -4.97 -0.85 -2.41
N ILE A 49 -5.46 -1.49 -1.36
CA ILE A 49 -5.35 -2.93 -1.17
C ILE A 49 -6.60 -3.58 -1.77
N ARG A 50 -6.41 -4.56 -2.65
CA ARG A 50 -7.49 -5.33 -3.27
C ARG A 50 -7.26 -6.82 -3.03
N GLY A 51 -8.30 -7.50 -2.56
CA GLY A 51 -8.35 -8.95 -2.57
C GLY A 51 -8.56 -9.42 -4.00
N MET A 52 -7.69 -10.31 -4.48
CA MET A 52 -7.89 -10.97 -5.78
C MET A 52 -8.55 -12.33 -5.53
N PRO A 53 -9.68 -12.65 -6.19
CA PRO A 53 -10.26 -13.97 -6.08
C PRO A 53 -9.29 -15.01 -6.64
N VAL A 54 -9.01 -16.05 -5.85
CA VAL A 54 -8.20 -17.20 -6.30
C VAL A 54 -9.14 -18.15 -7.04
N GLY A 55 -9.52 -17.79 -8.27
CA GLY A 55 -10.34 -18.60 -9.17
C GLY A 55 -9.52 -19.02 -10.40
N LYS A 56 -9.54 -20.32 -10.72
CA LYS A 56 -8.71 -21.03 -11.71
C LYS A 56 -8.34 -20.17 -12.93
N THR A 57 -7.03 -19.98 -13.12
CA THR A 57 -6.43 -19.49 -14.37
C THR A 57 -6.93 -20.38 -15.51
N HIS A 58 -7.86 -19.89 -16.33
CA HIS A 58 -8.15 -20.50 -17.61
C HIS A 58 -7.05 -20.04 -18.58
N TYR A 59 -6.19 -20.98 -18.96
CA TYR A 59 -5.30 -20.87 -20.12
C TYR A 59 -6.13 -20.89 -21.41
#